data_AF-K1S863-F1
#
_entry.id   AF-K1S863-F1
#
_cell.length_a   1.000
_cell.length_b   1.000
_cell.length_c   1.000
_cell.angle_alpha   90.00
_cell.angle_beta   90.00
_cell.angle_gamma   90.00
#
_symmetry.space_group_name_H-M   'P 1'
#
loop_
_entity.id
_entity.type
_entity.pdbx_description
1 polymer ?
#
loop_
_entity_poly.entity_id
_entity_poly.type
_entity_poly.pdbx_seq_one_letter_code
_entity_poly.pdbx_strand_id
1 'polypeptide(L)' 'EFSERPDTPEHFAEVLDRELRSVNSDYDAKRQTALDPPRIHAVPPGTTLRWLQKTGKNKLPRMRNDRTVVEQLLKIEQ' A
#
# COMPACT_ATOMS: atom_id res chain seq x y z
N GLU A 1 -0.86 9.28 -6.28
CA GLU A 1 0.00 8.66 -7.31
C GLU A 1 1.43 9.12 -7.06
N PHE A 2 2.41 8.35 -7.50
CA PHE A 2 3.82 8.77 -7.36
C PHE A 2 4.08 9.92 -8.33
N SER A 3 4.33 11.12 -7.79
CA SER A 3 4.78 12.27 -8.59
C SER A 3 6.17 12.03 -9.19
N GLU A 4 7.01 11.33 -8.44
CA GLU A 4 8.31 10.81 -8.85
C GLU A 4 8.35 9.33 -8.47
N ARG A 5 8.68 8.46 -9.43
CA ARG A 5 8.74 7.02 -9.17
C ARG A 5 9.99 6.73 -8.35
N PRO A 6 9.91 5.91 -7.29
CA PRO A 6 11.10 5.45 -6.60
C PRO A 6 11.98 4.63 -7.55
N ASP A 7 13.29 4.66 -7.33
CA ASP A 7 14.28 3.91 -8.11
C ASP A 7 13.93 2.43 -8.19
N THR A 8 13.51 1.85 -7.06
CA THR A 8 12.96 0.50 -6.98
C THR A 8 11.82 0.44 -5.94
N PRO A 9 10.82 -0.44 -6.13
CA PRO A 9 9.81 -0.73 -5.11
C PRO A 9 10.40 -1.20 -3.79
N GLU A 10 11.51 -1.94 -3.83
CA GLU A 10 12.21 -2.49 -2.67
C GLU A 10 12.82 -1.37 -1.82
N HIS A 11 13.51 -0.41 -2.45
CA HIS A 11 14.07 0.73 -1.73
C HIS A 11 12.97 1.57 -1.06
N PHE A 12 11.85 1.78 -1.77
CA PHE A 12 10.70 2.47 -1.19
C PHE A 12 10.12 1.70 0.01
N ALA A 13 10.03 0.37 -0.08
CA ALA A 13 9.55 -0.47 1.01
C ALA A 13 10.45 -0.38 2.24
N GLU A 14 11.77 -0.38 2.06
CA GLU A 14 12.75 -0.21 3.14
C GLU A 14 12.63 1.15 3.83
N VAL A 15 12.56 2.23 3.05
CA VAL A 15 12.38 3.58 3.59
C VAL A 15 11.05 3.68 4.35
N LEU A 16 9.97 3.16 3.78
CA LEU A 16 8.66 3.13 4.44
C LEU A 16 8.72 2.35 5.76
N ASP A 17 9.32 1.15 5.77
CA ASP A 17 9.45 0.33 6.98
C ASP A 17 10.23 1.08 8.07
N ARG A 18 11.36 1.71 7.70
CA ARG A 18 12.18 2.51 8.62
C ARG A 18 11.40 3.67 9.22
N GLU A 19 10.71 4.46 8.40
CA GLU A 19 9.95 5.62 8.88
C GLU A 19 8.74 5.19 9.73
N LEU A 20 8.07 4.08 9.39
CA LEU A 20 7.00 3.55 10.22
C LEU A 20 7.51 3.11 11.60
N ARG A 21 8.67 2.45 11.65
CA ARG A 21 9.30 2.04 12.91
C ARG A 21 9.74 3.24 13.75
N SER A 22 10.20 4.33 13.12
CA SER A 22 10.66 5.52 13.85
C SER A 22 9.53 6.28 14.54
N VAL A 23 8.33 6.31 13.94
CA VAL A 23 7.17 7.04 14.48
C VAL A 23 6.14 6.16 15.21
N ASN A 24 6.27 4.84 15.16
CA ASN A 24 5.34 3.90 15.79
C ASN A 24 6.07 2.75 16.49
N SER A 25 6.23 2.86 17.81
CA SER A 25 6.93 1.87 18.64
C SER A 25 6.22 0.50 18.71
N ASP A 26 4.89 0.46 18.61
CA ASP A 26 4.15 -0.81 18.55
C ASP A 26 4.38 -1.53 17.22
N TYR A 27 4.45 -0.79 16.12
CA TYR A 27 4.86 -1.34 14.82
C TYR A 27 6.29 -1.86 14.87
N ASP A 28 7.23 -1.11 15.46
CA ASP A 28 8.61 -1.55 15.63
C ASP A 28 8.72 -2.86 16.45
N ALA A 29 8.06 -2.94 17.60
CA ALA A 29 8.05 -4.16 18.42
C ALA A 29 7.48 -5.36 17.65
N LYS A 30 6.41 -5.15 16.88
CA LYS A 30 5.82 -6.21 16.04
C LYS A 30 6.72 -6.60 14.87
N ARG A 31 7.45 -5.66 14.26
CA ARG A 31 8.42 -5.93 13.19
C ARG A 31 9.63 -6.72 13.65
N GLN A 32 10.00 -6.62 14.92
CA GLN A 32 11.08 -7.42 15.50
C GLN A 32 10.66 -8.85 15.85
N THR A 33 9.36 -9.15 15.92
CA THR A 33 8.84 -10.41 16.49
C THR A 33 7.94 -11.22 15.57
N ALA A 34 7.03 -10.58 14.83
CA ALA A 34 5.92 -11.27 14.17
C ALA A 34 5.47 -10.69 12.82
N LEU A 35 5.94 -9.50 12.43
CA LEU A 35 5.61 -8.90 11.14
C LEU A 35 6.79 -8.99 10.17
N ASP A 36 6.50 -9.43 8.96
CA ASP A 36 7.43 -9.36 7.82
C ASP A 36 7.57 -7.91 7.29
N PRO A 37 8.61 -7.62 6.48
CA PRO A 37 8.73 -6.36 5.77
C PRO A 37 7.49 -6.04 4.91
N PRO A 38 7.13 -4.74 4.77
CA PRO A 38 5.96 -4.35 3.98
C PRO A 38 6.14 -4.71 2.51
N ARG A 39 5.15 -5.38 1.93
CA ARG A 39 5.11 -5.66 0.48
C ARG A 39 4.40 -4.55 -0.27
N ILE A 40 5.09 -3.91 -1.20
CA ILE A 40 4.54 -2.85 -2.04
C ILE A 40 4.05 -3.42 -3.37
N HIS A 41 2.82 -3.06 -3.75
CA HIS A 41 2.25 -3.37 -5.05
C HIS A 41 2.05 -2.06 -5.82
N ALA A 42 2.94 -1.79 -6.77
CA ALA A 42 2.74 -0.67 -7.70
C ALA A 42 1.57 -1.00 -8.64
N VAL A 43 0.70 -0.02 -8.86
CA VAL A 43 -0.43 -0.12 -9.78
C VAL A 43 -0.33 0.96 -10.85
N PRO A 44 -0.91 0.75 -12.05
CA PRO A 44 -0.97 1.78 -13.07
C PRO A 44 -1.60 3.10 -12.58
N PRO A 45 -1.22 4.25 -13.16
CA PRO A 45 -1.92 5.50 -12.93
C PRO A 45 -3.42 5.39 -13.25
N GLY A 46 -4.24 6.07 -12.46
CA GLY A 46 -5.70 6.05 -12.56
C GLY A 46 -6.38 4.84 -11.95
N THR A 47 -5.65 3.82 -11.46
CA THR A 47 -6.27 2.59 -10.91
C THR A 47 -7.20 2.86 -9.74
N THR A 48 -6.84 3.76 -8.83
CA THR A 48 -7.70 4.13 -7.69
C THR A 48 -8.96 4.85 -8.14
N LEU A 49 -8.85 5.76 -9.12
CA LEU A 49 -9.99 6.48 -9.68
C LEU A 49 -10.95 5.53 -10.42
N ARG A 50 -10.41 4.65 -11.27
CA ARG A 50 -11.20 3.61 -11.97
C ARG A 50 -11.93 2.70 -10.99
N TRP A 51 -11.27 2.30 -9.90
CA TRP A 51 -11.91 1.50 -8.87
C TRP A 51 -13.05 2.23 -8.15
N LEU A 52 -12.85 3.51 -7.81
CA LEU A 52 -13.89 4.35 -7.19
C LEU A 52 -15.11 4.48 -8.11
N GLN A 53 -14.89 4.74 -9.40
CA GLN A 53 -15.93 4.80 -10.42
C GLN A 53 -16.67 3.44 -10.55
N LYS A 54 -15.93 2.34 -10.67
CA LYS A 54 -16.50 0.99 -10.85
C LYS A 54 -17.31 0.52 -9.64
N THR A 55 -16.93 0.93 -8.42
CA THR A 55 -17.63 0.55 -7.18
C THR A 55 -18.68 1.56 -6.72
N GLY A 56 -18.78 2.71 -7.38
CA GLY A 56 -19.65 3.82 -6.95
C GLY A 56 -19.24 4.43 -5.60
N LYS A 57 -17.99 4.22 -5.17
CA LYS A 57 -17.48 4.72 -3.88
C LYS A 57 -16.77 6.06 -4.05
N ASN A 58 -16.91 6.92 -3.06
CA ASN A 58 -16.26 8.24 -3.04
C ASN A 58 -14.89 8.24 -2.32
N LYS A 59 -14.56 7.18 -1.56
CA LYS A 59 -13.31 7.09 -0.79
C LYS A 59 -12.70 5.71 -0.86
N LEU A 60 -11.37 5.67 -0.96
CA LEU A 60 -10.58 4.45 -0.90
C LEU A 60 -10.39 4.03 0.58
N PRO A 61 -10.75 2.80 0.97
CA PRO A 61 -10.38 2.25 2.26
C PRO A 61 -8.86 2.16 2.41
N ARG A 62 -8.32 2.57 3.55
CA ARG A 62 -6.86 2.63 3.78
C ARG A 62 -6.32 1.39 4.48
N MET A 63 -6.89 1.03 5.63
CA MET A 63 -6.49 -0.14 6.41
C MET A 63 -7.66 -1.12 6.51
N ARG A 64 -7.38 -2.39 6.22
CA ARG A 64 -8.33 -3.50 6.25
C ARG A 64 -7.60 -4.74 6.73
N ASN A 65 -8.31 -5.60 7.46
CA ASN A 65 -7.80 -6.90 7.89
C ASN A 65 -7.94 -7.97 6.81
N ASP A 66 -8.71 -7.67 5.76
CA ASP A 66 -8.94 -8.54 4.61
C ASP A 66 -8.23 -7.99 3.36
N ARG A 67 -8.01 -8.86 2.38
CA ARG A 67 -7.42 -8.49 1.08
C ARG A 67 -8.46 -8.07 0.04
N THR A 68 -9.76 -8.02 0.36
CA THR A 68 -10.82 -7.88 -0.65
C THR A 68 -10.63 -6.64 -1.53
N VAL A 69 -10.30 -5.49 -0.93
CA VAL A 69 -10.07 -4.23 -1.68
C VAL A 69 -8.81 -4.30 -2.53
N VAL A 70 -7.72 -4.87 -1.98
CA VAL A 70 -6.45 -5.04 -2.71
C VAL A 70 -6.64 -5.95 -3.91
N GLU A 71 -7.29 -7.10 -3.73
CA GLU A 71 -7.57 -8.03 -4.83
C GLU A 71 -8.47 -7.41 -5.92
N GLN A 72 -9.36 -6.49 -5.53
CA GLN A 72 -10.14 -5.73 -6.52
C GLN A 72 -9.28 -4.72 -7.28
N LEU A 73 -8.41 -3.98 -6.58
CA LEU A 73 -7.52 -3.00 -7.20
C LEU A 73 -6.52 -3.67 -8.16
N LEU A 74 -6.01 -4.85 -7.82
CA LEU A 74 -5.11 -5.63 -8.68
C LEU A 74 -5.79 -6.16 -9.95
N LYS A 75 -7.12 -6.24 -9.98
CA LYS A 75 -7.93 -6.64 -11.15
C LYS A 75 -8.43 -5.46 -11.98
N ILE A 76 -8.10 -4.23 -11.62
CA ILE A 76 -8.41 -3.06 -12.44
C ILE A 76 -7.38 -3.03 -13.57
N GLU A 77 -7.80 -3.47 -14.75
CA GLU A 77 -7.01 -3.39 -15.97
C GLU A 77 -6.87 -1.92 -16.44
N GLN A 78 -5.89 -1.68 -17.33
CA GLN A 78 -5.65 -0.37 -17.94
C GLN A 78 -6.76 -0.01 -18.92
#